data_AF-A0A5M9IS20-F1
#
_entry.id   AF-A0A5M9IS20-F1
#
_cell.length_a   1.000
_cell.length_b   1.000
_cell.length_c   1.000
_cell.angle_alpha   90.00
_cell.angle_beta   90.00
_cell.angle_gamma   90.00
#
_symmetry.space_group_name_H-M   'P 1'
#
loop_
_entity.id
_entity.type
_entity.pdbx_description
1 polymer ?
#
loop_
_entity_poly.entity_id
_entity_poly.type
_entity_poly.pdbx_seq_one_letter_code
_entity_poly.pdbx_strand_id
1 'polypeptide(L)'
;MCSAASPHAQRFEPLAKRNDVIAQVFADPCTAGTTPREKAIVQFAIDLALHPDEVHGESLLALREQGLDNGEILDLIHAIAIFA
;
A
#
# COMPACT_ATOMS: atom_id res chain seq x y z
N MET A 1 9.82 -9.28 13.52
CA MET A 1 10.30 -10.00 12.31
C MET A 1 9.14 -10.00 11.34
N CYS A 2 9.22 -9.17 10.30
CA CYS A 2 8.17 -9.08 9.28
C CYS A 2 8.45 -10.18 8.24
N SER A 3 7.75 -11.31 8.33
CA SER A 3 7.80 -12.33 7.28
C SER A 3 6.88 -11.89 6.14
N ALA A 4 7.45 -11.19 5.16
CA ALA A 4 6.77 -10.92 3.90
C ALA A 4 6.64 -12.22 3.11
N ALA A 5 5.48 -12.88 3.20
CA ALA A 5 5.02 -13.85 2.22
C ALA A 5 3.51 -14.01 2.33
N SER A 6 2.77 -12.95 2.01
CA SER A 6 1.43 -13.17 1.46
C SER A 6 1.64 -13.96 0.14
N PRO A 7 0.85 -15.01 -0.15
CA PRO A 7 1.00 -15.85 -1.35
C PRO A 7 0.94 -15.07 -2.69
N HIS A 8 0.64 -13.77 -2.64
CA HIS A 8 0.59 -12.85 -3.76
C HIS A 8 1.93 -12.20 -4.12
N ALA A 9 2.93 -12.17 -3.21
CA ALA A 9 4.26 -11.64 -3.52
C ALA A 9 4.98 -12.46 -4.62
N GLN A 10 4.58 -13.72 -4.83
CA GLN A 10 5.13 -14.61 -5.86
C GLN A 10 4.57 -14.39 -7.28
N ARG A 11 3.56 -13.51 -7.49
CA ARG A 11 2.89 -13.37 -8.81
C ARG A 11 3.28 -12.16 -9.66
N PHE A 12 4.31 -11.40 -9.28
CA PHE A 12 4.67 -10.16 -9.99
C PHE A 12 5.94 -10.25 -10.85
N GLU A 13 6.33 -11.43 -11.31
CA GLU A 13 7.49 -11.58 -12.19
C GLU A 13 7.32 -11.07 -13.65
N PRO A 14 6.14 -11.01 -14.31
CA PRO A 14 6.13 -10.63 -15.72
C PRO A 14 5.97 -9.12 -16.01
N LEU A 15 5.68 -8.25 -15.04
CA LEU A 15 5.41 -6.82 -15.30
C LEU A 15 6.58 -5.87 -14.95
N ALA A 16 7.67 -6.40 -14.38
CA ALA A 16 8.82 -5.64 -13.90
C ALA A 16 9.78 -5.15 -15.01
N LYS A 17 9.30 -4.91 -16.24
CA LYS A 17 10.16 -4.40 -17.32
C LYS A 17 10.35 -2.88 -17.31
N ARG A 18 9.80 -2.17 -16.32
CA ARG A 18 10.04 -0.74 -16.01
C ARG A 18 9.39 -0.39 -14.67
N ASN A 19 10.12 -0.47 -13.55
CA ASN A 19 9.83 0.37 -12.38
C ASN A 19 10.80 0.06 -11.24
N ASP A 20 11.74 0.98 -10.99
CA ASP A 20 12.60 0.94 -9.80
C ASP A 20 11.76 1.01 -8.50
N VAL A 21 10.54 1.54 -8.60
CA VAL A 21 9.52 1.58 -7.53
C VAL A 21 9.00 0.19 -7.16
N ILE A 22 8.85 -0.71 -8.14
CA ILE A 22 8.38 -2.09 -7.88
C ILE A 22 9.46 -2.86 -7.12
N ALA A 23 10.73 -2.67 -7.48
CA ALA A 23 11.85 -3.32 -6.79
C ALA A 23 11.92 -2.94 -5.31
N GLN A 24 11.62 -1.68 -4.94
CA GLN A 24 11.55 -1.27 -3.53
C GLN A 24 10.39 -1.92 -2.78
N VAL A 25 9.22 -2.03 -3.39
CA VAL A 25 8.05 -2.74 -2.80
C VAL A 25 8.38 -4.20 -2.48
N PHE A 26 9.21 -4.86 -3.29
CA PHE A 26 9.65 -6.24 -3.05
C PHE A 26 10.86 -6.39 -2.11
N ALA A 27 11.74 -5.38 -2.04
CA ALA A 27 12.95 -5.43 -1.22
C ALA A 27 12.70 -5.00 0.23
N ASP A 28 11.86 -3.99 0.44
CA ASP A 28 11.45 -3.49 1.75
C ASP A 28 10.08 -2.80 1.63
N PRO A 29 8.97 -3.55 1.67
CA PRO A 29 7.64 -2.99 1.54
C PRO A 29 7.33 -1.92 2.59
N CYS A 30 8.02 -1.92 3.74
CA CYS A 30 7.82 -0.94 4.80
C CYS A 30 8.42 0.44 4.51
N THR A 31 9.32 0.56 3.52
CA THR A 31 9.94 1.85 3.15
C THR A 31 9.63 2.29 1.71
N ALA A 32 8.80 1.53 0.99
CA ALA A 32 8.42 1.84 -0.37
C ALA A 32 7.68 3.19 -0.46
N GLY A 33 8.01 3.96 -1.50
CA GLY A 33 7.51 5.32 -1.71
C GLY A 33 8.61 6.37 -1.55
N THR A 34 8.72 7.24 -2.55
CA THR A 34 9.71 8.32 -2.62
C THR A 34 9.16 9.65 -2.11
N THR A 35 7.84 9.80 -2.08
CA THR A 35 7.14 10.99 -1.57
C THR A 35 6.38 10.70 -0.28
N PRO A 36 6.11 11.71 0.56
CA PRO A 36 5.24 11.54 1.74
C PRO A 36 3.86 10.98 1.39
N ARG A 37 3.30 11.39 0.23
CA ARG A 37 2.05 10.84 -0.31
C ARG A 37 2.13 9.36 -0.61
N GLU A 38 3.16 8.92 -1.34
CA GLU A 38 3.37 7.51 -1.66
C GLU A 38 3.53 6.66 -0.39
N LYS A 39 4.30 7.14 0.59
CA LYS A 39 4.49 6.45 1.86
C LYS A 39 3.19 6.30 2.65
N ALA A 40 2.35 7.33 2.68
CA ALA A 40 1.04 7.26 3.33
C ALA A 40 0.13 6.21 2.66
N ILE A 41 0.14 6.13 1.32
CA ILE A 41 -0.63 5.14 0.56
C ILE A 41 -0.11 3.72 0.84
N VAL A 42 1.21 3.51 0.82
CA VAL A 42 1.83 2.20 1.08
C VAL A 42 1.52 1.73 2.51
N GLN A 43 1.69 2.61 3.51
CA GLN A 43 1.40 2.27 4.89
C GLN A 43 -0.08 1.89 5.08
N PHE A 44 -0.99 2.70 4.52
CA PHE A 44 -2.42 2.39 4.56
C PHE A 44 -2.75 1.04 3.89
N ALA A 45 -2.09 0.70 2.77
CA ALA A 45 -2.27 -0.59 2.11
C ALA A 45 -1.79 -1.76 2.96
N ILE A 46 -0.67 -1.61 3.68
CA ILE A 46 -0.15 -2.61 4.62
C ILE A 46 -1.14 -2.82 5.76
N ASP A 47 -1.59 -1.73 6.38
CA ASP A 47 -2.49 -1.78 7.54
C ASP A 47 -3.82 -2.42 7.15
N LEU A 48 -4.41 -2.03 6.02
CA LEU A 48 -5.66 -2.61 5.54
C LEU A 48 -5.54 -4.08 5.15
N ALA A 49 -4.39 -4.52 4.62
CA ALA A 49 -4.19 -5.91 4.24
C ALA A 49 -3.89 -6.84 5.43
N LEU A 50 -3.20 -6.35 6.46
CA LEU A 50 -2.77 -7.16 7.61
C LEU A 50 -3.70 -7.07 8.82
N HIS A 51 -4.28 -5.89 9.06
CA HIS A 51 -5.06 -5.54 10.23
C HIS A 51 -6.33 -4.74 9.83
N PRO A 52 -7.20 -5.29 8.96
CA PRO A 52 -8.38 -4.57 8.46
C PRO A 52 -9.33 -4.09 9.57
N ASP A 53 -9.37 -4.80 10.69
CA ASP A 53 -10.14 -4.47 11.89
C ASP A 53 -9.57 -3.29 12.69
N GLU A 54 -8.33 -2.90 12.44
CA GLU A 54 -7.65 -1.76 13.05
C GLU A 54 -7.67 -0.50 12.14
N VAL A 55 -8.22 -0.58 10.93
CA VAL A 55 -8.37 0.59 10.05
C VAL A 55 -9.62 1.39 10.43
N HIS A 56 -9.42 2.60 10.95
CA HIS A 56 -10.49 3.50 11.38
C HIS A 56 -10.37 4.89 10.75
N GLY A 57 -11.28 5.79 11.09
CA GLY A 57 -11.34 7.14 10.51
C GLY A 57 -10.03 7.94 10.65
N GLU A 58 -9.22 7.65 11.67
CA GLU A 58 -7.91 8.30 11.87
C GLU A 58 -6.85 7.78 10.89
N SER A 59 -6.91 6.51 10.49
CA SER A 59 -6.05 5.93 9.44
C SER A 59 -6.18 6.68 8.11
N LEU A 60 -7.32 7.34 7.89
CA LEU A 60 -7.60 8.13 6.69
C LEU A 60 -7.03 9.57 6.77
N LEU A 61 -6.68 10.06 7.95
CA LEU A 61 -6.19 11.44 8.13
C LEU A 61 -4.85 11.62 7.41
N ALA A 62 -3.94 10.67 7.55
CA ALA A 62 -2.64 10.69 6.88
C ALA A 62 -2.78 10.77 5.35
N LEU A 63 -3.79 10.12 4.77
CA LEU A 63 -4.08 10.21 3.33
C LEU A 63 -4.58 11.61 2.95
N ARG A 64 -5.50 12.17 3.73
CA ARG A 64 -6.06 13.51 3.48
C ARG A 64 -5.01 14.61 3.61
N GLU A 65 -4.11 14.50 4.57
CA GLU A 65 -2.98 15.44 4.74
C GLU A 65 -2.04 15.44 3.53
N GLN A 66 -1.99 14.33 2.79
CA GLN A 66 -1.25 14.21 1.52
C GLN A 66 -2.09 14.60 0.30
N GLY A 67 -3.26 15.21 0.53
CA GLY A 67 -4.13 15.77 -0.48
C GLY A 67 -5.06 14.77 -1.16
N LEU A 68 -5.22 13.54 -0.63
CA LEU A 68 -6.19 12.60 -1.18
C LEU A 68 -7.61 13.05 -0.83
N ASP A 69 -8.46 13.10 -1.85
CA ASP A 69 -9.88 13.34 -1.66
C ASP A 69 -10.65 12.06 -1.27
N ASN A 70 -11.93 12.20 -0.91
CA ASN A 70 -12.74 11.06 -0.48
C ASN A 70 -12.97 10.02 -1.59
N GLY A 71 -13.00 10.43 -2.85
CA GLY A 71 -13.13 9.53 -3.99
C GLY A 71 -11.86 8.71 -4.20
N GLU A 72 -10.70 9.37 -4.18
CA GLU A 72 -9.39 8.71 -4.26
C GLU A 72 -9.16 7.73 -3.10
N ILE A 73 -9.58 8.08 -1.89
CA ILE A 73 -9.50 7.18 -0.72
C ILE A 73 -10.40 5.95 -0.91
N LEU A 74 -11.63 6.15 -1.41
CA LEU A 74 -12.55 5.04 -1.68
C LEU A 74 -12.01 4.10 -2.77
N ASP A 75 -11.47 4.67 -3.84
CA ASP A 75 -10.83 3.91 -4.92
C ASP A 75 -9.61 3.14 -4.42
N LEU A 76 -8.78 3.75 -3.57
CA LEU A 76 -7.64 3.08 -2.95
C LEU A 76 -8.07 1.87 -2.09
N ILE A 77 -9.09 2.04 -1.23
CA ILE A 77 -9.63 0.95 -0.40
C ILE A 77 -10.12 -0.20 -1.28
N HIS A 78 -10.89 0.11 -2.33
CA HIS A 78 -11.37 -0.92 -3.26
C HIS A 78 -10.22 -1.61 -3.99
N ALA A 79 -9.22 -0.86 -4.45
CA ALA A 79 -8.06 -1.41 -5.13
C ALA A 79 -7.30 -2.39 -4.22
N ILE A 80 -7.11 -2.06 -2.94
CA ILE A 80 -6.45 -2.94 -1.97
C ILE A 80 -7.32 -4.17 -1.67
N ALA A 81 -8.61 -3.97 -1.38
CA ALA A 81 -9.53 -5.04 -0.98
C ALA A 81 -9.75 -6.11 -2.06
N ILE A 82 -9.54 -5.80 -3.34
CA ILE A 82 -9.59 -6.78 -4.44
C ILE A 82 -8.44 -7.80 -4.33
N PHE A 83 -7.31 -7.43 -3.74
CA PHE A 83 -6.09 -8.24 -3.70
C PHE A 83 -5.67 -8.70 -2.29
N ALA A 84 -6.35 -8.25 -1.23
CA ALA A 84 -6.06 -8.57 0.16
C ALA A 84 -6.38 -10.03 0.53
#